data_AF-A0A496ULS1-F1
#
_entry.id   AF-A0A496ULS1-F1
#
_cell.length_a   1.000
_cell.length_b   1.000
_cell.length_c   1.000
_cell.angle_alpha   90.00
_cell.angle_beta   90.00
_cell.angle_gamma   90.00
#
_symmetry.space_group_name_H-M   'P 1'
#
loop_
_entity.id
_entity.type
_entity.pdbx_description
1 polymer ?
#
loop_
_entity_poly.entity_id
_entity_poly.type
_entity_poly.pdbx_seq_one_letter_code
_entity_poly.pdbx_strand_id
1 'polypeptide(L)'
;MSTMAINGTLSDIGFVSLLQFPNSSRKTGLLTVITMDGKAEFYYSKGELVHAKYGKKTGSDVLVDIVDWTEGQFTFEPGLEPEEITIKDDLHHILMWALKERDERKKDQDENGVTPVELDAELSQRLDELMKSASGIEYICVVTTLGQLLARSISDSTFMKKIEPFVESITCFVAKYPGKVTGKVFIEDIAVSIAISGLNDKQTVIIAAGPEMKLGRLAMAMGRISKDLTGV
;
A
#
# COMPACT_ATOMS: atom_id res chain seq x y z
N MET A 1 41.07 -4.24 -28.64
CA MET A 1 40.60 -5.56 -28.16
C MET A 1 39.19 -5.37 -27.65
N SER A 2 38.18 -5.96 -28.29
CA SER A 2 36.79 -5.84 -27.87
C SER A 2 36.56 -6.71 -26.64
N THR A 3 36.62 -6.12 -25.45
CA THR A 3 36.24 -6.80 -24.21
C THR A 3 34.74 -7.11 -24.29
N MET A 4 34.35 -8.38 -24.15
CA MET A 4 32.95 -8.81 -24.24
C MET A 4 32.10 -8.08 -23.20
N ALA A 5 31.24 -7.17 -23.69
CA ALA A 5 30.17 -6.61 -22.87
C ALA A 5 29.11 -7.69 -22.64
N ILE A 6 28.70 -7.88 -21.38
CA ILE A 6 27.60 -8.80 -21.05
C ILE A 6 26.31 -8.02 -21.24
N ASN A 7 25.32 -8.59 -21.93
CA ASN A 7 24.00 -7.96 -22.09
C ASN A 7 22.88 -8.97 -21.84
N GLY A 8 21.68 -8.47 -21.58
CA GLY A 8 20.50 -9.29 -21.31
C GLY A 8 19.28 -8.46 -20.92
N THR A 9 18.23 -9.13 -20.46
CA THR A 9 17.00 -8.48 -20.01
C THR A 9 16.78 -8.62 -18.51
N LEU A 10 16.14 -7.61 -17.91
CA LEU A 10 15.89 -7.57 -16.48
C LEU A 10 14.89 -8.64 -16.02
N SER A 11 13.94 -9.00 -16.90
CA SER A 11 12.93 -10.03 -16.66
C SER A 11 13.50 -11.44 -16.48
N ASP A 12 14.70 -11.72 -17.04
CA ASP A 12 15.31 -13.05 -16.98
C ASP A 12 16.05 -13.31 -15.66
N ILE A 13 16.66 -12.27 -15.07
CA ILE A 13 17.56 -12.40 -13.91
C ILE A 13 17.00 -11.73 -12.64
N GLY A 14 16.15 -10.72 -12.79
CA GLY A 14 15.70 -9.86 -11.70
C GLY A 14 16.75 -8.84 -11.25
N PHE A 15 16.30 -7.67 -10.80
CA PHE A 15 17.16 -6.53 -10.49
C PHE A 15 18.17 -6.78 -9.37
N VAL A 16 17.74 -7.40 -8.26
CA VAL A 16 18.63 -7.69 -7.14
C VAL A 16 19.77 -8.63 -7.56
N SER A 17 19.47 -9.70 -8.29
CA SER A 17 20.47 -10.65 -8.80
C SER A 17 21.43 -9.99 -9.80
N LEU A 18 20.91 -9.08 -10.64
CA LEU A 18 21.72 -8.32 -11.58
C LEU A 18 22.77 -7.46 -10.88
N LEU A 19 22.40 -6.75 -9.81
CA LEU A 19 23.35 -5.96 -9.02
C LEU A 19 24.36 -6.84 -8.26
N GLN A 20 23.96 -8.02 -7.84
CA GLN A 20 24.85 -8.96 -7.14
C GLN A 20 25.87 -9.63 -8.08
N PHE A 21 25.59 -9.70 -9.38
CA PHE A 21 26.44 -10.40 -10.34
C PHE A 21 27.88 -9.83 -10.44
N PRO A 22 28.09 -8.51 -10.64
CA PRO A 22 29.45 -7.95 -10.65
C PRO A 22 30.14 -8.08 -9.28
N ASN A 23 29.37 -8.04 -8.19
CA ASN A 23 29.86 -8.16 -6.83
C ASN A 23 30.45 -9.54 -6.53
N SER A 24 29.66 -10.59 -6.79
CA SER A 24 30.10 -11.99 -6.59
C SER A 24 31.26 -12.38 -7.53
N SER A 25 31.30 -11.78 -8.72
CA SER A 25 32.33 -12.05 -9.72
C SER A 25 33.59 -11.17 -9.58
N ARG A 26 33.65 -10.29 -8.57
CA ARG A 26 34.73 -9.30 -8.35
C ARG A 26 35.08 -8.46 -9.59
N LYS A 27 34.07 -8.08 -10.38
CA LYS A 27 34.29 -7.31 -11.61
C LYS A 27 34.48 -5.82 -11.34
N THR A 28 35.25 -5.18 -12.21
CA THR A 28 35.37 -3.71 -12.32
C THR A 28 34.76 -3.28 -13.64
N GLY A 29 33.91 -2.26 -13.63
CA GLY A 29 33.24 -1.75 -14.82
C GLY A 29 31.91 -1.07 -14.55
N LEU A 30 31.21 -0.72 -15.63
CA LEU A 30 29.92 -0.05 -15.61
C LEU A 30 28.81 -1.04 -15.96
N LEU A 31 27.86 -1.23 -15.06
CA LEU A 31 26.57 -1.82 -15.34
C LEU A 31 25.57 -0.71 -15.70
N THR A 32 25.00 -0.76 -16.90
CA THR A 32 23.92 0.10 -17.34
C THR A 32 22.62 -0.68 -17.39
N VAL A 33 21.53 -0.11 -16.88
CA VAL A 33 20.16 -0.66 -16.99
C VAL A 33 19.27 0.40 -17.64
N ILE A 34 18.57 0.04 -18.71
CA ILE A 34 17.66 0.90 -19.45
C ILE A 34 16.26 0.29 -19.39
N THR A 35 15.31 1.07 -18.89
CA THR A 35 13.89 0.74 -18.82
C THR A 35 13.07 1.81 -19.54
N MET A 36 11.74 1.68 -19.54
CA MET A 36 10.85 2.76 -19.99
C MET A 36 10.93 3.99 -19.08
N ASP A 37 11.25 3.81 -17.80
CA ASP A 37 11.30 4.88 -16.80
C ASP A 37 12.62 5.66 -16.85
N GLY A 38 13.68 5.06 -17.39
CA GLY A 38 14.93 5.76 -17.69
C GLY A 38 16.16 4.87 -17.74
N LYS A 39 17.33 5.50 -17.61
CA LYS A 39 18.65 4.85 -17.61
C LYS A 39 19.31 5.00 -16.25
N ALA A 40 19.68 3.88 -15.63
CA ALA A 40 20.50 3.82 -14.42
C ALA A 40 21.90 3.27 -14.73
N GLU A 41 22.90 3.80 -14.05
CA GLU A 41 24.32 3.48 -14.20
C GLU A 41 24.89 3.09 -12.84
N PHE A 42 25.60 1.96 -12.77
CA PHE A 42 26.21 1.42 -11.55
C PHE A 42 27.66 1.06 -11.82
N TYR A 43 28.57 1.70 -11.10
CA TYR A 43 30.00 1.52 -11.27
C TYR A 43 30.54 0.61 -10.18
N TYR A 44 31.26 -0.41 -10.62
CA TYR A 44 31.88 -1.40 -9.76
C TYR A 44 33.40 -1.27 -9.79
N SER A 45 34.03 -1.45 -8.63
CA SER A 45 35.49 -1.58 -8.50
C SER A 45 35.81 -2.81 -7.66
N LYS A 46 36.47 -3.81 -8.26
CA LYS A 46 36.84 -5.08 -7.61
C LYS A 46 35.66 -5.81 -6.95
N GLY A 47 34.46 -5.66 -7.51
CA GLY A 47 33.20 -6.21 -7.00
C GLY A 47 32.43 -5.26 -6.07
N GLU A 48 33.02 -4.18 -5.58
CA GLU A 48 32.30 -3.23 -4.75
C GLU A 48 31.52 -2.25 -5.62
N LEU A 49 30.25 -2.00 -5.29
CA LEU A 49 29.46 -0.94 -5.90
C LEU A 49 29.92 0.39 -5.30
N VAL A 50 30.61 1.22 -6.08
CA VAL A 50 31.26 2.44 -5.59
C VAL A 50 30.52 3.72 -6.00
N HIS A 51 29.69 3.64 -7.04
CA HIS A 51 28.86 4.76 -7.50
C HIS A 51 27.62 4.23 -8.21
N ALA A 52 26.51 4.97 -8.07
CA ALA A 52 25.28 4.72 -8.79
C ALA A 52 24.68 6.05 -9.22
N LYS A 53 23.99 6.08 -10.36
CA LYS A 53 23.36 7.28 -10.93
C LYS A 53 22.06 6.94 -11.62
N TYR A 54 21.03 7.76 -11.38
CA TYR A 54 19.75 7.70 -12.07
C TYR A 54 19.13 9.10 -12.12
N GLY A 55 18.91 9.62 -13.33
CA GLY A 55 18.45 11.00 -13.52
C GLY A 55 19.39 12.02 -12.87
N LYS A 56 18.89 12.74 -11.86
CA LYS A 56 19.66 13.71 -11.06
C LYS A 56 20.18 13.15 -9.72
N LYS A 57 19.82 11.91 -9.37
CA LYS A 57 20.25 11.27 -8.12
C LYS A 57 21.52 10.46 -8.33
N THR A 58 22.33 10.42 -7.29
CA THR A 58 23.59 9.65 -7.23
C THR A 58 23.72 8.96 -5.89
N GLY A 59 24.52 7.89 -5.83
CA GLY A 59 24.78 7.15 -4.59
C GLY A 59 23.68 6.16 -4.22
N SER A 60 23.68 5.73 -2.96
CA SER A 60 22.81 4.67 -2.45
C SER A 60 21.31 4.94 -2.68
N ASP A 61 20.89 6.21 -2.59
CA ASP A 61 19.51 6.65 -2.78
C ASP A 61 18.92 6.28 -4.14
N VAL A 62 19.77 6.10 -5.16
CA VAL A 62 19.36 5.65 -6.49
C VAL A 62 18.64 4.31 -6.40
N LEU A 63 19.08 3.41 -5.52
CA LEU A 63 18.52 2.07 -5.38
C LEU A 63 17.09 2.09 -4.86
N VAL A 64 16.71 3.05 -4.01
CA VAL A 64 15.34 3.17 -3.47
C VAL A 64 14.32 3.36 -4.60
N ASP A 65 14.68 4.14 -5.62
CA ASP A 65 13.77 4.52 -6.70
C ASP A 65 13.58 3.41 -7.75
N ILE A 66 14.55 2.51 -7.88
CA ILE A 66 14.63 1.58 -9.02
C ILE A 66 14.67 0.10 -8.62
N VAL A 67 14.71 -0.21 -7.31
CA VAL A 67 14.75 -1.61 -6.82
C VAL A 67 13.52 -2.44 -7.25
N ASP A 68 12.42 -1.77 -7.61
CA ASP A 68 11.19 -2.38 -8.14
C ASP A 68 11.19 -2.61 -9.65
N TRP A 69 12.27 -2.25 -10.36
CA TRP A 69 12.34 -2.51 -11.79
C TRP A 69 12.32 -4.01 -12.08
N THR A 70 11.37 -4.40 -12.92
CA THR A 70 11.15 -5.80 -13.32
C THR A 70 11.41 -6.03 -14.82
N GLU A 71 11.36 -4.98 -15.61
CA GLU A 71 11.56 -5.02 -17.06
C GLU A 71 12.65 -4.02 -17.51
N GLY A 72 13.35 -4.34 -18.59
CA GLY A 72 14.42 -3.51 -19.14
C GLY A 72 15.53 -4.31 -19.79
N GLN A 73 16.50 -3.60 -20.36
CA GLN A 73 17.73 -4.17 -20.90
C GLN A 73 18.91 -3.73 -20.05
N PHE A 74 19.92 -4.60 -19.91
CA PHE A 74 21.15 -4.25 -19.21
C PHE A 74 22.39 -4.55 -20.05
N THR A 75 23.45 -3.80 -19.79
CA THR A 75 24.78 -4.02 -20.36
C THR A 75 25.85 -3.84 -19.28
N PHE A 76 26.86 -4.70 -19.25
CA PHE A 76 28.04 -4.55 -18.39
C PHE A 76 29.29 -4.34 -19.24
N GLU A 77 29.94 -3.19 -19.06
CA GLU A 77 31.14 -2.77 -19.76
C GLU A 77 32.35 -2.83 -18.80
N PRO A 78 33.29 -3.78 -18.99
CA PRO A 78 34.41 -3.97 -18.07
C PRO A 78 35.47 -2.86 -18.21
N GLY A 79 36.12 -2.52 -17.10
CA GLY A 79 37.28 -1.62 -17.08
C GLY A 79 36.96 -0.13 -17.10
N LEU A 80 35.68 0.25 -17.06
CA LEU A 80 35.24 1.63 -16.84
C LEU A 80 35.31 1.97 -15.35
N GLU A 81 36.10 2.98 -15.02
CA GLU A 81 36.21 3.53 -13.67
C GLU A 81 35.24 4.72 -13.51
N PRO A 82 34.64 4.91 -12.32
CA PRO A 82 33.76 6.03 -12.08
C PRO A 82 34.52 7.35 -11.93
N GLU A 83 33.89 8.45 -12.32
CA GLU A 83 34.39 9.81 -12.06
C GLU A 83 34.27 10.20 -10.58
N GLU A 84 33.34 9.59 -9.85
CA GLU A 84 33.02 9.88 -8.46
C GLU A 84 32.84 8.60 -7.63
N ILE A 85 33.12 8.66 -6.32
CA ILE A 85 32.80 7.59 -5.37
C ILE A 85 31.78 8.13 -4.39
N THR A 86 30.55 7.63 -4.48
CA THR A 86 29.42 8.09 -3.66
C THR A 86 28.88 7.01 -2.73
N ILE A 87 29.35 5.77 -2.88
CA ILE A 87 28.90 4.61 -2.11
C ILE A 87 30.12 4.01 -1.42
N LYS A 88 30.03 3.83 -0.11
CA LYS A 88 31.11 3.29 0.74
C LYS A 88 30.70 2.05 1.53
N ASP A 89 29.40 1.77 1.59
CA ASP A 89 28.85 0.63 2.30
C ASP A 89 28.82 -0.61 1.41
N ASP A 90 28.68 -1.77 2.04
CA ASP A 90 28.49 -3.04 1.34
C ASP A 90 27.16 -3.09 0.57
N LEU A 91 27.17 -3.71 -0.61
CA LEU A 91 26.00 -3.81 -1.49
C LEU A 91 24.79 -4.46 -0.81
N HIS A 92 25.01 -5.50 -0.01
CA HIS A 92 23.91 -6.16 0.70
C HIS A 92 23.26 -5.21 1.71
N HIS A 93 24.07 -4.48 2.48
CA HIS A 93 23.57 -3.48 3.44
C HIS A 93 22.72 -2.41 2.74
N ILE A 94 23.21 -1.87 1.62
CA ILE A 94 22.51 -0.81 0.89
C ILE A 94 21.22 -1.34 0.25
N LEU A 95 21.23 -2.56 -0.30
CA LEU A 95 20.02 -3.16 -0.86
C LEU A 95 18.95 -3.37 0.21
N MET A 96 19.32 -3.86 1.39
CA MET A 96 18.38 -4.05 2.50
C MET A 96 17.82 -2.71 3.00
N TRP A 97 18.67 -1.70 3.13
CA TRP A 97 18.23 -0.34 3.45
C TRP A 97 17.28 0.21 2.37
N ALA A 98 17.61 0.06 1.10
CA ALA A 98 16.80 0.59 -0.01
C ALA A 98 15.42 -0.08 -0.11
N LEU A 99 15.36 -1.41 0.08
CA LEU A 99 14.09 -2.16 0.14
C LEU A 99 13.21 -1.67 1.31
N LYS A 100 13.82 -1.47 2.49
CA LYS A 100 13.11 -0.96 3.66
C LYS A 100 12.59 0.46 3.45
N GLU A 101 13.45 1.37 3.00
CA GLU A 101 13.11 2.77 2.73
C GLU A 101 12.00 2.87 1.67
N ARG A 102 12.05 2.04 0.62
CA ARG A 102 10.97 1.95 -0.38
C ARG A 102 9.65 1.52 0.26
N ASP A 103 9.67 0.50 1.12
CA ASP A 103 8.46 0.02 1.80
C ASP A 103 7.88 1.06 2.76
N GLU A 104 8.74 1.83 3.44
CA GLU A 104 8.34 2.97 4.27
C GLU A 104 7.70 4.07 3.41
N ARG A 105 8.31 4.45 2.27
CA ARG A 105 7.70 5.43 1.35
C ARG A 105 6.36 4.99 0.78
N LYS A 106 6.16 3.68 0.51
CA LYS A 106 4.85 3.16 0.09
C LYS A 106 3.81 3.29 1.20
N LYS A 107 4.19 3.07 2.46
CA LYS A 107 3.30 3.29 3.62
C LYS A 107 2.98 4.77 3.82
N ASP A 108 3.99 5.64 3.71
CA ASP A 108 3.82 7.09 3.90
C ASP A 108 3.00 7.72 2.77
N GLN A 109 3.07 7.20 1.54
CA GLN A 109 2.22 7.66 0.43
C GLN A 109 0.75 7.23 0.58
N ASP A 110 0.51 6.05 1.18
CA ASP A 110 -0.84 5.60 1.55
C ASP A 110 -1.42 6.48 2.69
N GLU A 111 -0.59 7.08 3.54
CA GLU A 111 -1.01 7.92 4.68
C GLU A 111 -1.07 9.44 4.35
N ASN A 112 -0.16 9.98 3.52
CA ASN A 112 -0.06 11.43 3.24
C ASN A 112 -0.93 11.95 2.07
N GLY A 113 -1.58 11.08 1.29
CA GLY A 113 -2.53 11.49 0.23
C GLY A 113 -3.94 11.84 0.75
N VAL A 114 -4.15 11.74 2.05
CA VAL A 114 -5.47 11.61 2.68
C VAL A 114 -5.71 12.83 3.57
N THR A 115 -6.21 13.93 3.00
CA THR A 115 -6.60 15.12 3.79
C THR A 115 -7.66 14.72 4.82
N PRO A 116 -7.46 14.94 6.13
CA PRO A 116 -8.43 14.56 7.16
C PRO A 116 -9.81 15.11 6.79
N VAL A 117 -10.80 14.24 6.65
CA VAL A 117 -12.17 14.67 6.38
C VAL A 117 -12.81 15.05 7.71
N GLU A 118 -13.36 16.25 7.79
CA GLU A 118 -14.18 16.65 8.93
C GLU A 118 -15.45 15.80 8.99
N LEU A 119 -15.86 15.40 10.20
CA LEU A 119 -17.07 14.61 10.40
C LEU A 119 -18.30 15.39 9.93
N ASP A 120 -19.08 14.76 9.07
CA ASP A 120 -20.37 15.27 8.63
C ASP A 120 -21.39 15.12 9.77
N ALA A 121 -21.74 16.25 10.39
CA ALA A 121 -22.65 16.29 11.54
C ALA A 121 -24.09 15.92 11.17
N GLU A 122 -24.56 16.32 9.99
CA GLU A 122 -25.91 16.03 9.51
C GLU A 122 -26.07 14.53 9.22
N LEU A 123 -25.09 13.95 8.52
CA LEU A 123 -25.05 12.52 8.29
C LEU A 123 -24.92 11.74 9.60
N SER A 124 -24.08 12.18 10.53
CA SER A 124 -23.91 11.51 11.84
C SER A 124 -25.21 11.48 12.64
N GLN A 125 -25.96 12.60 12.69
CA GLN A 125 -27.28 12.62 13.32
C GLN A 125 -28.25 11.64 12.66
N ARG A 126 -28.23 11.56 11.32
CA ARG A 126 -29.04 10.60 10.58
C ARG A 126 -28.67 9.14 10.90
N LEU A 127 -27.39 8.84 11.11
CA LEU A 127 -26.94 7.51 11.54
C LEU A 127 -27.45 7.17 12.95
N ASP A 128 -27.52 8.13 13.86
CA ASP A 128 -28.09 7.93 15.19
C ASP A 128 -29.58 7.52 15.13
N GLU A 129 -30.35 8.19 14.27
CA GLU A 129 -31.77 7.88 14.07
C GLU A 129 -31.96 6.49 13.45
N LEU A 130 -31.14 6.14 12.46
CA LEU A 130 -31.15 4.81 11.85
C LEU A 130 -30.78 3.72 12.85
N MET A 131 -29.75 3.94 13.66
CA MET A 131 -29.34 2.98 14.69
C MET A 131 -30.47 2.74 15.71
N LYS A 132 -31.16 3.79 16.15
CA LYS A 132 -32.30 3.67 17.09
C LYS A 132 -33.47 2.87 16.52
N SER A 133 -33.69 2.94 15.21
CA SER A 133 -34.77 2.20 14.53
C SER A 133 -34.37 0.78 14.10
N ALA A 134 -33.06 0.49 14.01
CA ALA A 134 -32.52 -0.79 13.60
C ALA A 134 -32.26 -1.70 14.82
N SER A 135 -33.24 -2.54 15.15
CA SER A 135 -33.14 -3.49 16.27
C SER A 135 -31.86 -4.35 16.20
N GLY A 136 -31.04 -4.26 17.25
CA GLY A 136 -29.81 -5.03 17.44
C GLY A 136 -28.58 -4.49 16.70
N ILE A 137 -28.69 -3.36 16.00
CA ILE A 137 -27.50 -2.64 15.51
C ILE A 137 -27.02 -1.70 16.62
N GLU A 138 -25.74 -1.79 16.95
CA GLU A 138 -25.12 -1.02 18.03
C GLU A 138 -24.18 0.07 17.51
N TYR A 139 -23.75 -0.03 16.26
CA TYR A 139 -22.89 0.98 15.65
C TYR A 139 -23.09 1.06 14.13
N ILE A 140 -23.08 2.28 13.59
CA ILE A 140 -23.09 2.55 12.15
C ILE A 140 -22.03 3.61 11.87
N CYS A 141 -21.21 3.41 10.84
CA CYS A 141 -20.37 4.47 10.31
C CYS A 141 -20.33 4.45 8.79
N VAL A 142 -19.99 5.60 8.22
CA VAL A 142 -19.77 5.79 6.79
C VAL A 142 -18.34 6.25 6.60
N VAL A 143 -17.67 5.62 5.65
CA VAL A 143 -16.27 5.88 5.31
C VAL A 143 -16.12 6.21 3.83
N THR A 144 -15.08 6.97 3.48
CA THR A 144 -14.69 7.18 2.08
C THR A 144 -14.12 5.90 1.48
N THR A 145 -13.96 5.85 0.16
CA THR A 145 -13.20 4.79 -0.54
C THR A 145 -11.72 4.74 -0.14
N LEU A 146 -11.21 5.77 0.54
CA LEU A 146 -9.86 5.80 1.12
C LEU A 146 -9.83 5.36 2.59
N GLY A 147 -10.95 4.85 3.13
CA GLY A 147 -11.04 4.40 4.51
C GLY A 147 -11.19 5.50 5.56
N GLN A 148 -11.40 6.76 5.15
CA GLN A 148 -11.56 7.86 6.11
C GLN A 148 -12.96 7.91 6.68
N LEU A 149 -13.08 8.14 7.99
CA LEU A 149 -14.38 8.27 8.65
C LEU A 149 -15.09 9.57 8.25
N LEU A 150 -16.23 9.46 7.57
CA LEU A 150 -17.09 10.58 7.21
C LEU A 150 -18.13 10.89 8.28
N ALA A 151 -18.76 9.85 8.84
CA ALA A 151 -19.81 9.97 9.84
C ALA A 151 -19.90 8.71 10.69
N ARG A 152 -20.39 8.84 11.92
CA ARG A 152 -20.66 7.70 12.81
C ARG A 152 -21.83 7.96 13.73
N SER A 153 -22.52 6.90 14.14
CA SER A 153 -23.48 6.95 15.24
C SER A 153 -22.78 6.97 16.60
N ILE A 154 -23.50 7.44 17.62
CA ILE A 154 -23.13 7.42 19.02
C ILE A 154 -23.47 6.04 19.59
N SER A 155 -22.45 5.31 20.04
CA SER A 155 -22.58 3.98 20.66
C SER A 155 -22.13 4.01 22.13
N ASP A 156 -22.54 3.00 22.91
CA ASP A 156 -22.03 2.80 24.26
C ASP A 156 -20.50 2.65 24.27
N SER A 157 -19.87 3.23 25.29
CA SER A 157 -18.41 3.24 25.45
C SER A 157 -17.79 1.83 25.57
N THR A 158 -18.53 0.87 26.12
CA THR A 158 -18.08 -0.53 26.27
C THR A 158 -18.09 -1.23 24.93
N PHE A 159 -19.14 -1.02 24.11
CA PHE A 159 -19.23 -1.59 22.77
C PHE A 159 -18.18 -0.97 21.84
N MET A 160 -17.97 0.35 21.93
CA MET A 160 -16.95 1.04 21.14
C MET A 160 -15.55 0.48 21.33
N LYS A 161 -15.14 0.21 22.58
CA LYS A 161 -13.83 -0.41 22.87
C LYS A 161 -13.68 -1.80 22.27
N LYS A 162 -14.77 -2.55 22.12
CA LYS A 162 -14.73 -3.88 21.49
C LYS A 162 -14.56 -3.77 19.98
N ILE A 163 -15.20 -2.79 19.35
CA ILE A 163 -15.24 -2.69 17.90
C ILE A 163 -14.12 -1.85 17.29
N GLU A 164 -13.49 -0.96 18.05
CA GLU A 164 -12.42 -0.07 17.57
C GLU A 164 -11.33 -0.81 16.75
N PRO A 165 -10.75 -1.94 17.20
CA PRO A 165 -9.77 -2.68 16.38
C PRO A 165 -10.35 -3.23 15.07
N PHE A 166 -11.63 -3.62 15.07
CA PHE A 166 -12.30 -4.09 13.87
C PHE A 166 -12.56 -2.95 12.89
N VAL A 167 -12.98 -1.78 13.38
CA VAL A 167 -13.20 -0.60 12.54
C VAL A 167 -11.90 -0.18 11.87
N GLU A 168 -10.77 -0.15 12.59
CA GLU A 168 -9.44 0.14 12.02
C GLU A 168 -9.04 -0.87 10.93
N SER A 169 -9.27 -2.17 11.16
CA SER A 169 -8.99 -3.19 10.16
C SER A 169 -9.87 -3.03 8.92
N ILE A 170 -11.16 -2.72 9.12
CA ILE A 170 -12.14 -2.58 8.05
C ILE A 170 -11.90 -1.32 7.22
N THR A 171 -11.55 -0.18 7.84
CA THR A 171 -11.22 1.03 7.09
C THR A 171 -10.01 0.79 6.17
N CYS A 172 -8.99 0.07 6.65
CA CYS A 172 -7.85 -0.37 5.84
C CYS A 172 -8.27 -1.32 4.71
N PHE A 173 -9.15 -2.28 5.00
CA PHE A 173 -9.73 -3.16 3.98
C PHE A 173 -10.45 -2.37 2.88
N VAL A 174 -11.28 -1.38 3.25
CA VAL A 174 -11.99 -0.52 2.30
C VAL A 174 -11.01 0.26 1.43
N ALA A 175 -9.97 0.85 2.04
CA ALA A 175 -8.96 1.63 1.33
C ALA A 175 -8.15 0.80 0.31
N LYS A 176 -7.90 -0.47 0.62
CA LYS A 176 -7.08 -1.37 -0.20
C LYS A 176 -7.91 -2.33 -1.08
N TYR A 177 -9.23 -2.24 -1.03
CA TYR A 177 -10.10 -3.13 -1.78
C TYR A 177 -9.90 -2.93 -3.29
N PRO A 178 -9.69 -3.98 -4.10
CA PRO A 178 -9.55 -3.84 -5.54
C PRO A 178 -10.77 -3.15 -6.16
N GLY A 179 -10.60 -1.92 -6.64
CA GLY A 179 -11.70 -1.09 -7.13
C GLY A 179 -12.51 -0.48 -5.99
N LYS A 180 -13.79 -0.84 -5.85
CA LYS A 180 -14.68 -0.36 -4.78
C LYS A 180 -15.61 -1.47 -4.33
N VAL A 181 -16.03 -1.43 -3.06
CA VAL A 181 -17.04 -2.35 -2.55
C VAL A 181 -18.37 -2.05 -3.24
N THR A 182 -18.81 -2.93 -4.12
CA THR A 182 -20.11 -2.80 -4.84
C THR A 182 -21.17 -3.74 -4.29
N GLY A 183 -20.76 -4.81 -3.60
CA GLY A 183 -21.64 -5.78 -2.95
C GLY A 183 -21.72 -5.57 -1.44
N LYS A 184 -22.06 -6.66 -0.73
CA LYS A 184 -22.10 -6.71 0.73
C LYS A 184 -21.07 -7.74 1.23
N VAL A 185 -20.31 -7.36 2.24
CA VAL A 185 -19.39 -8.25 2.97
C VAL A 185 -19.93 -8.43 4.37
N PHE A 186 -19.87 -9.65 4.89
CA PHE A 186 -20.31 -9.97 6.24
C PHE A 186 -19.21 -10.68 7.00
N ILE A 187 -19.01 -10.29 8.25
CA ILE A 187 -18.04 -10.85 9.18
C ILE A 187 -18.83 -11.28 10.41
N GLU A 188 -18.74 -12.56 10.76
CA GLU A 188 -19.34 -13.14 11.95
C GLU A 188 -18.20 -13.57 12.87
N ASP A 189 -18.04 -12.87 13.99
CA ASP A 189 -17.05 -13.17 15.03
C ASP A 189 -17.77 -13.48 16.36
N ILE A 190 -17.04 -14.12 17.27
CA ILE A 190 -17.54 -14.46 18.62
C ILE A 190 -17.91 -13.19 19.40
N ALA A 191 -17.23 -12.07 19.15
CA ALA A 191 -17.43 -10.83 19.88
C ALA A 191 -18.42 -9.86 19.20
N VAL A 192 -18.49 -9.85 17.87
CA VAL A 192 -19.22 -8.85 17.07
C VAL A 192 -19.60 -9.41 15.71
N SER A 193 -20.73 -8.99 15.18
CA SER A 193 -21.08 -9.22 13.77
C SER A 193 -21.06 -7.91 13.01
N ILE A 194 -20.36 -7.88 11.88
CA ILE A 194 -20.12 -6.66 11.09
C ILE A 194 -20.57 -6.88 9.64
N ALA A 195 -21.21 -5.88 9.06
CA ALA A 195 -21.52 -5.86 7.64
C ALA A 195 -21.00 -4.58 6.99
N ILE A 196 -20.49 -4.73 5.78
CA ILE A 196 -19.91 -3.66 4.96
C ILE A 196 -20.68 -3.63 3.64
N SER A 197 -21.07 -2.45 3.16
CA SER A 197 -21.74 -2.30 1.86
C SER A 197 -21.34 -1.00 1.20
N GLY A 198 -21.11 -1.03 -0.11
CA GLY A 198 -21.03 0.20 -0.89
C GLY A 198 -22.36 0.94 -0.85
N LEU A 199 -22.32 2.27 -0.67
CA LEU A 199 -23.49 3.14 -0.81
C LEU A 199 -23.52 3.80 -2.19
N ASN A 200 -22.38 4.30 -2.65
CA ASN A 200 -22.20 4.98 -3.92
C ASN A 200 -20.73 4.92 -4.34
N ASP A 201 -20.35 5.67 -5.37
CA ASP A 201 -19.01 5.69 -5.92
C ASP A 201 -17.92 6.23 -4.97
N LYS A 202 -18.33 6.83 -3.85
CA LYS A 202 -17.43 7.52 -2.91
C LYS A 202 -17.54 7.03 -1.48
N GLN A 203 -18.59 6.30 -1.13
CA GLN A 203 -18.95 6.01 0.26
C GLN A 203 -19.27 4.55 0.47
N THR A 204 -18.78 4.02 1.60
CA THR A 204 -19.06 2.68 2.11
C THR A 204 -19.68 2.80 3.50
N VAL A 205 -20.76 2.06 3.76
CA VAL A 205 -21.35 1.95 5.10
C VAL A 205 -20.85 0.69 5.78
N ILE A 206 -20.58 0.82 7.08
CA ILE A 206 -20.24 -0.27 7.98
C ILE A 206 -21.28 -0.24 9.10
N ILE A 207 -21.89 -1.39 9.38
CA ILE A 207 -22.78 -1.56 10.53
C ILE A 207 -22.27 -2.70 11.40
N ALA A 208 -22.49 -2.59 12.69
CA ALA A 208 -22.09 -3.62 13.62
C ALA A 208 -23.11 -3.85 14.72
N ALA A 209 -23.09 -5.07 15.22
CA ALA A 209 -24.03 -5.60 16.17
C ALA A 209 -23.33 -6.52 17.16
N GLY A 210 -23.91 -6.66 18.35
CA GLY A 210 -23.49 -7.64 19.34
C GLY A 210 -23.54 -9.09 18.85
N PRO A 211 -22.91 -10.01 19.59
CA PRO A 211 -22.72 -11.41 19.18
C PRO A 211 -24.04 -12.21 19.09
N GLU A 212 -25.14 -11.71 19.64
CA GLU A 212 -26.47 -12.31 19.51
C GLU A 212 -27.14 -12.04 18.14
N MET A 213 -26.57 -11.13 17.36
CA MET A 213 -27.06 -10.82 16.02
C MET A 213 -26.77 -11.97 15.06
N LYS A 214 -27.84 -12.54 14.49
CA LYS A 214 -27.70 -13.59 13.46
C LYS A 214 -27.42 -12.96 12.11
N LEU A 215 -26.57 -13.59 11.31
CA LEU A 215 -26.18 -13.12 9.98
C LEU A 215 -27.38 -12.74 9.07
N GLY A 216 -28.44 -13.53 9.05
CA GLY A 216 -29.64 -13.21 8.27
C GLY A 216 -30.35 -11.92 8.71
N ARG A 217 -30.39 -11.63 10.01
CA ARG A 217 -30.95 -10.37 10.55
C ARG A 217 -30.03 -9.20 10.24
N LEU A 218 -28.71 -9.38 10.36
CA LEU A 218 -27.72 -8.39 9.97
C LEU A 218 -27.82 -8.03 8.49
N ALA A 219 -27.99 -9.01 7.61
CA ALA A 219 -28.18 -8.80 6.18
C ALA A 219 -29.47 -8.00 5.86
N MET A 220 -30.56 -8.28 6.58
CA MET A 220 -31.81 -7.51 6.46
C MET A 220 -31.62 -6.07 6.96
N ALA A 221 -30.96 -5.87 8.10
CA ALA A 221 -30.66 -4.55 8.65
C ALA A 221 -29.79 -3.74 7.69
N MET A 222 -28.71 -4.33 7.16
CA MET A 222 -27.86 -3.72 6.13
C MET A 222 -28.68 -3.31 4.90
N GLY A 223 -29.55 -4.20 4.41
CA GLY A 223 -30.41 -3.88 3.27
C GLY A 223 -31.29 -2.65 3.51
N ARG A 224 -31.89 -2.52 4.69
CA ARG A 224 -32.72 -1.36 5.06
C ARG A 224 -31.89 -0.08 5.20
N ILE A 225 -30.80 -0.14 5.99
CA ILE A 225 -29.92 1.00 6.24
C ILE A 225 -29.30 1.54 4.93
N SER A 226 -28.79 0.66 4.05
CA SER A 226 -28.28 1.10 2.75
C SER A 226 -29.36 1.76 1.90
N LYS A 227 -30.59 1.23 1.94
CA LYS A 227 -31.74 1.80 1.21
C LYS A 227 -32.07 3.20 1.70
N ASP A 228 -32.18 3.37 3.01
CA ASP A 228 -32.44 4.67 3.62
C ASP A 228 -31.35 5.66 3.24
N LEU A 229 -30.07 5.30 3.41
CA LEU A 229 -28.94 6.20 3.14
C LEU A 229 -28.83 6.63 1.68
N THR A 230 -29.15 5.75 0.73
CA THR A 230 -29.09 6.04 -0.71
C THR A 230 -30.37 6.68 -1.27
N GLY A 231 -31.50 6.56 -0.57
CA GLY A 231 -32.78 7.10 -1.00
C GLY A 231 -33.45 6.36 -2.16
N VAL A 232 -32.98 5.15 -2.49
CA VAL A 232 -33.46 4.30 -3.61
C VAL A 232 -34.04 2.99 -3.10
#